data_AF-A0A264VPV4-F1
#
_entry.id   AF-A0A264VPV4-F1
#
_cell.length_a   1.000
_cell.length_b   1.000
_cell.length_c   1.000
_cell.angle_alpha   90.00
_cell.angle_beta   90.00
_cell.angle_gamma   90.00
#
_symmetry.space_group_name_H-M   'P 1'
#
loop_
_entity.id
_entity.type
_entity.pdbx_description
1 polymer ?
#
loop_
_entity_poly.entity_id
_entity_poly.type
_entity_poly.pdbx_seq_one_letter_code
_entity_poly.pdbx_strand_id
1 'polypeptide(L)'
;MLMNKYPPVIHFFIGNKIKQLRKEKGLTGEDLARCIGVSQQQVSRYEQGINCVNVDLLAKLSELFQVPVKIFIPSDNVILK
;
A
#
# COMPACT_ATOMS: atom_id res chain seq x y z
N MET A 1 -23.27 -10.66 9.43
CA MET A 1 -22.75 -10.00 8.22
C MET A 1 -21.46 -10.73 7.85
N LEU A 2 -21.46 -11.51 6.77
CA LEU A 2 -20.30 -12.29 6.35
C LEU A 2 -19.21 -11.32 5.89
N MET A 3 -18.35 -10.88 6.81
CA MET A 3 -17.10 -10.22 6.44
C MET A 3 -16.33 -11.26 5.64
N ASN A 4 -16.28 -11.01 4.33
CA ASN A 4 -15.68 -11.86 3.31
C ASN A 4 -14.32 -12.35 3.81
N LYS A 5 -13.91 -13.59 3.52
CA LYS A 5 -12.68 -14.22 4.05
C LYS A 5 -11.37 -13.55 3.57
N TYR A 6 -11.46 -12.48 2.76
CA TYR A 6 -10.41 -11.96 1.89
C TYR A 6 -10.07 -10.44 1.89
N PRO A 7 -10.47 -9.60 2.88
CA PRO A 7 -9.98 -8.22 2.99
C PRO A 7 -8.61 -8.05 3.70
N PRO A 8 -8.26 -8.73 4.81
CA PRO A 8 -7.04 -8.39 5.55
C PRO A 8 -5.73 -8.65 4.79
N VAL A 9 -5.65 -9.77 4.06
CA VAL A 9 -4.41 -10.23 3.43
C VAL A 9 -3.99 -9.31 2.29
N ILE A 10 -4.94 -8.85 1.47
CA ILE A 10 -4.64 -7.95 0.35
C ILE A 10 -4.19 -6.57 0.83
N HIS A 11 -4.81 -6.02 1.87
CA HIS A 11 -4.39 -4.74 2.45
C HIS A 11 -2.99 -4.84 3.05
N PHE A 12 -2.67 -5.95 3.73
CA PHE A 12 -1.33 -6.19 4.26
C PHE A 12 -0.28 -6.34 3.15
N PHE A 13 -0.60 -7.03 2.05
CA PHE A 13 0.30 -7.14 0.89
C PHE A 13 0.60 -5.76 0.28
N ILE A 14 -0.45 -4.99 -0.01
CA ILE A 14 -0.33 -3.63 -0.55
C ILE A 14 0.50 -2.76 0.39
N GLY A 15 0.18 -2.76 1.69
CA GLY A 15 0.88 -1.99 2.71
C GLY A 15 2.36 -2.31 2.81
N ASN A 16 2.72 -3.59 2.81
CA ASN A 16 4.13 -3.99 2.80
C ASN A 16 4.85 -3.55 1.53
N LYS A 17 4.17 -3.58 0.40
CA LYS A 17 4.77 -3.15 -0.86
C LYS A 17 5.03 -1.65 -0.91
N ILE A 18 4.10 -0.85 -0.36
CA ILE A 18 4.30 0.59 -0.14
C ILE A 18 5.52 0.83 0.76
N LYS A 19 5.59 0.14 1.89
CA LYS A 19 6.70 0.25 2.86
C LYS A 19 8.04 -0.12 2.25
N GLN A 20 8.07 -1.18 1.44
CA GLN A 20 9.27 -1.64 0.74
C GLN A 20 9.76 -0.55 -0.22
N LEU A 21 8.91 -0.09 -1.14
CA LEU A 21 9.29 0.92 -2.15
C LEU A 21 9.69 2.25 -1.52
N ARG A 22 8.99 2.66 -0.45
CA ARG A 22 9.36 3.86 0.32
C ARG A 22 10.79 3.76 0.84
N LYS A 23 11.15 2.62 1.44
CA LYS A 23 12.50 2.37 1.97
C LYS A 23 13.55 2.30 0.86
N GLU A 24 13.24 1.67 -0.28
CA GLU A 24 14.14 1.61 -1.45
C GLU A 24 14.44 3.01 -2.02
N LYS A 25 13.49 3.94 -1.93
CA LYS A 25 13.68 5.36 -2.28
C LYS A 25 14.33 6.19 -1.17
N GLY A 26 14.67 5.60 -0.02
CA GLY A 26 15.28 6.29 1.11
C GLY A 26 14.35 7.25 1.86
N LEU A 27 13.03 7.13 1.69
CA LEU A 27 12.05 8.05 2.26
C LEU A 27 11.65 7.64 3.68
N THR A 28 11.52 8.62 4.58
CA THR A 28 10.84 8.40 5.86
C THR A 28 9.32 8.32 5.67
N GLY A 29 8.60 7.84 6.69
CA GLY A 29 7.14 7.84 6.64
C GLY A 29 6.55 9.25 6.50
N GLU A 30 7.20 10.26 7.07
CA GLU A 30 6.82 11.67 6.93
C GLU A 30 7.07 12.20 5.52
N ASP A 31 8.19 11.82 4.90
CA ASP A 31 8.48 12.21 3.52
C ASP A 31 7.42 11.67 2.56
N LEU A 32 7.09 10.37 2.67
CA LEU A 32 6.04 9.78 1.86
C LEU A 32 4.70 10.47 2.10
N ALA A 33 4.37 10.76 3.36
CA ALA A 33 3.13 11.44 3.73
C ALA A 33 3.02 12.81 3.05
N ARG A 34 4.12 13.57 3.04
CA ARG A 34 4.22 14.85 2.33
C ARG A 34 4.05 14.69 0.82
N CYS A 35 4.68 13.68 0.21
CA CYS A 35 4.57 13.43 -1.23
C CYS A 35 3.13 13.09 -1.67
N ILE A 36 2.38 12.34 -0.87
CA ILE A 36 1.01 11.91 -1.23
C ILE A 36 -0.10 12.76 -0.59
N GLY A 37 0.27 13.79 0.18
CA GLY A 37 -0.66 14.75 0.77
C GLY A 37 -1.52 14.20 1.90
N VAL A 38 -0.95 13.36 2.78
CA VAL A 38 -1.65 12.77 3.94
C VAL A 38 -0.82 12.92 5.22
N SER A 39 -1.35 12.49 6.36
CA SER A 39 -0.59 12.46 7.61
C SER A 39 0.37 11.26 7.69
N GLN A 40 1.45 11.39 8.46
CA GLN A 40 2.36 10.26 8.72
C GLN A 40 1.62 9.06 9.35
N GLN A 41 0.65 9.34 10.23
CA GLN A 41 -0.17 8.29 10.84
C GLN A 41 -0.98 7.53 9.79
N GLN A 42 -1.48 8.22 8.76
CA GLN A 42 -2.21 7.60 7.66
C GLN A 42 -1.30 6.74 6.79
N VAL A 43 -0.07 7.19 6.50
CA VAL A 43 0.98 6.36 5.88
C VAL A 43 1.23 5.10 6.71
N SER A 44 1.41 5.23 8.02
CA SER A 44 1.62 4.09 8.92
C SER A 44 0.47 3.08 8.84
N ARG A 45 -0.79 3.55 8.84
CA ARG A 45 -1.98 2.68 8.70
C ARG A 45 -2.05 1.98 7.35
N TYR A 46 -1.63 2.65 6.25
CA TYR A 46 -1.52 2.01 4.94
C TYR A 46 -0.45 0.92 4.95
N GLU A 47 0.72 1.21 5.48
CA GLU A 47 1.84 0.25 5.54
C GLU A 47 1.55 -0.96 6.42
N GLN A 48 0.70 -0.80 7.43
CA GLN A 48 0.24 -1.88 8.31
C GLN A 48 -0.97 -2.64 7.75
N GLY A 49 -1.54 -2.21 6.62
CA GLY A 49 -2.75 -2.81 6.05
C GLY A 49 -4.02 -2.58 6.88
N ILE A 50 -4.00 -1.66 7.84
CA ILE A 50 -5.17 -1.30 8.67
C ILE A 50 -6.19 -0.52 7.84
N ASN A 51 -5.69 0.39 7.01
CA ASN A 51 -6.52 1.18 6.11
C ASN A 51 -6.40 0.67 4.68
N CYS A 52 -7.55 0.53 4.02
CA CYS A 52 -7.61 0.27 2.59
C CYS A 52 -6.98 1.44 1.80
N VAL A 53 -6.25 1.09 0.76
CA VAL A 53 -5.72 2.03 -0.23
C VAL A 53 -6.69 2.02 -1.42
N ASN A 54 -7.14 3.19 -1.87
CA ASN A 54 -8.01 3.30 -3.03
C ASN A 54 -7.17 3.33 -4.34
N VAL A 55 -7.86 3.18 -5.48
CA VAL A 55 -7.21 3.14 -6.79
C VAL A 55 -6.46 4.45 -7.10
N ASP A 56 -7.01 5.60 -6.72
CA ASP A 56 -6.37 6.91 -6.93
C ASP A 56 -5.02 7.00 -6.21
N LEU A 57 -4.95 6.51 -4.96
CA LEU A 57 -3.69 6.47 -4.22
C LEU A 57 -2.71 5.47 -4.81
N LEU A 58 -3.17 4.30 -5.29
CA LEU A 58 -2.30 3.36 -6.00
C LEU A 58 -1.71 3.97 -7.28
N ALA A 59 -2.49 4.75 -8.04
CA ALA A 59 -2.00 5.47 -9.21
C ALA A 59 -0.93 6.50 -8.83
N LYS A 60 -1.16 7.32 -7.80
CA LYS A 60 -0.17 8.28 -7.29
C LYS A 60 1.12 7.61 -6.83
N LEU A 61 1.01 6.48 -6.13
CA LEU A 61 2.18 5.72 -5.66
C LEU A 61 2.94 5.07 -6.82
N SER A 62 2.23 4.60 -7.85
CA SER A 62 2.82 4.08 -9.09
C SER A 62 3.67 5.14 -9.79
N GLU A 63 3.15 6.36 -9.91
CA GLU A 63 3.88 7.51 -10.47
C GLU A 63 5.08 7.90 -9.60
N LEU A 64 4.87 8.07 -8.28
CA LEU A 64 5.90 8.46 -7.32
C LEU A 64 7.09 7.48 -7.31
N PHE A 65 6.79 6.19 -7.30
CA PHE A 65 7.82 5.15 -7.25
C PHE A 65 8.34 4.72 -8.62
N GLN A 66 7.71 5.18 -9.72
CA GLN A 66 8.03 4.80 -11.10
C GLN A 66 7.95 3.29 -11.33
N VAL A 67 6.87 2.67 -10.83
CA VAL A 67 6.61 1.23 -10.96
C VAL A 67 5.18 1.00 -11.45
N PRO A 68 4.88 -0.09 -12.18
CA PRO A 68 3.51 -0.38 -12.60
C PRO A 68 2.56 -0.60 -11.41
N VAL A 69 1.30 -0.17 -11.50
CA VAL A 69 0.27 -0.43 -10.45
C VAL A 69 0.14 -1.92 -10.11
N LYS A 70 0.34 -2.80 -11.10
CA LYS A 70 0.30 -4.26 -10.94
C LYS A 70 1.17 -4.78 -9.80
N ILE A 71 2.28 -4.10 -9.47
CA ILE A 71 3.19 -4.56 -8.42
C ILE A 71 2.54 -4.54 -7.02
N PHE A 72 1.53 -3.70 -6.81
CA PHE A 72 0.79 -3.62 -5.55
C PHE A 72 -0.30 -4.69 -5.44
N ILE A 73 -0.64 -5.37 -6.55
CA ILE A 73 -1.71 -6.37 -6.59
C ILE A 73 -1.08 -7.75 -6.49
N PRO A 74 -1.44 -8.57 -5.48
CA PRO A 74 -0.94 -9.93 -5.38
C PRO A 74 -1.49 -10.80 -6.52
N SER A 75 -0.65 -11.67 -7.08
CA SER A 75 -1.11 -12.69 -8.04
C SER A 75 -2.04 -13.71 -7.37
N ASP A 76 -2.98 -14.29 -8.12
CA ASP A 76 -4.04 -15.20 -7.62
C ASP A 76 -3.56 -16.31 -6.66
N ASN A 77 -2.30 -16.76 -6.81
CA ASN A 77 -1.70 -17.81 -5.98
C ASN A 77 -1.33 -17.40 -4.54
N VAL A 78 -1.34 -16.10 -4.20
CA VAL A 78 -1.04 -15.62 -2.84
C VAL A 78 -2.29 -15.66 -1.95
N ILE A 79 -3.48 -15.72 -2.55
CA ILE A 79 -4.77 -15.55 -1.85
C ILE A 79 -5.31 -16.89 -1.28
N LEU A 80 -4.73 -18.05 -1.64
CA LEU A 80 -5.27 -19.38 -1.32
C LEU A 80 -4.58 -20.16 -0.19
N LYS A 81 -3.87 -19.49 0.74
CA LYS A 81 -3.34 -20.16 1.94
C LYS A 81 -3.86 -19.51 3.22
#